data_AF-A0A841XZ23-F1
#
_entry.id   AF-A0A841XZ23-F1
#
_cell.length_a   1.000
_cell.length_b   1.000
_cell.length_c   1.000
_cell.angle_alpha   90.00
_cell.angle_beta   90.00
_cell.angle_gamma   90.00
#
_symmetry.space_group_name_H-M   'P 1'
#
loop_
_entity.id
_entity.type
_entity.pdbx_description
1 polymer ?
#
loop_
_entity_poly.entity_id
_entity_poly.type
_entity_poly.pdbx_seq_one_letter_code
_entity_poly.pdbx_strand_id
1 'polypeptide(L)'
;MKKWKIILLVVSLLIALPILGYIGYIHFRTTQAENRIDETIAASKIPEDEVIVVEKIMYNSKVFAYEWFPKSITTKKDYANWKKLVTEKQQFLNGVKLTSKNKSKLDSPKNCELTYSFVYESDSKSVSSSYSYAGNEATPSQVKEYFSYTILANKSFK
;
A
#
# COMPACT_ATOMS: atom_id res chain seq x y z
N MET A 1 34.98 -27.63 25.45
CA MET A 1 34.86 -27.29 24.01
C MET A 1 36.19 -26.73 23.52
N LYS A 2 36.70 -27.14 22.36
CA LYS A 2 37.95 -26.56 21.80
C LYS A 2 37.77 -25.05 21.62
N LYS A 3 38.77 -24.24 22.00
CA LYS A 3 38.72 -22.76 21.99
C LYS A 3 38.18 -22.17 20.67
N TRP A 4 38.48 -22.80 19.53
CA TRP A 4 37.99 -22.38 18.22
C TRP A 4 36.46 -22.43 18.06
N LYS A 5 35.76 -23.36 18.74
CA LYS A 5 34.29 -23.48 18.69
C LYS A 5 33.63 -22.31 19.42
N ILE A 6 34.27 -21.81 20.48
CA ILE A 6 33.79 -20.66 21.26
C ILE A 6 33.95 -19.39 20.42
N ILE A 7 35.11 -19.22 19.75
CA ILE A 7 35.37 -18.08 18.86
C ILE A 7 34.35 -18.04 17.72
N LEU A 8 34.11 -19.18 17.05
CA LEU A 8 33.11 -19.29 15.97
C LEU A 8 31.69 -18.93 16.46
N LEU A 9 31.30 -19.38 17.66
CA LEU A 9 30.00 -19.07 18.23
C LEU A 9 29.86 -17.57 18.51
N VAL A 10 30.88 -16.94 19.09
CA VAL A 10 30.87 -15.49 19.38
C VAL A 10 30.78 -14.68 18.09
N VAL A 11 31.58 -15.01 17.06
CA VAL A 11 31.53 -14.33 15.76
C VAL A 11 30.16 -14.51 15.10
N SER A 12 29.59 -15.72 15.15
CA SER A 12 28.23 -15.96 14.64
C SER A 12 27.18 -15.13 15.37
N LEU A 13 27.28 -15.01 16.70
CA LEU A 13 26.38 -14.19 17.50
C LEU A 13 26.48 -12.69 17.14
N LEU A 14 27.71 -12.20 16.95
CA LEU A 14 27.98 -10.80 16.58
C LEU A 14 27.40 -10.43 15.21
N ILE A 15 27.22 -11.40 14.30
CA ILE A 15 26.59 -11.20 12.99
C ILE A 15 25.07 -11.37 13.09
N ALA A 16 24.60 -12.38 13.83
CA ALA A 16 23.18 -12.69 13.92
C ALA A 16 22.38 -11.62 14.68
N LEU A 17 22.94 -11.06 15.77
CA LEU A 17 22.25 -10.08 16.61
C LEU A 17 21.88 -8.79 15.85
N PRO A 18 22.79 -8.13 15.09
CA PRO A 18 22.43 -6.98 14.27
C PRO A 18 21.36 -7.28 13.21
N ILE A 19 21.43 -8.45 12.56
CA ILE A 19 20.45 -8.86 11.54
C ILE A 19 19.07 -9.01 12.17
N LEU A 20 18.98 -9.72 13.30
CA LEU A 20 17.71 -9.89 14.03
C LEU A 20 17.19 -8.54 14.56
N GLY A 21 18.07 -7.68 15.05
CA GLY A 21 17.72 -6.33 15.47
C GLY A 21 17.13 -5.51 14.32
N TYR A 22 17.74 -5.58 13.14
CA TYR A 22 17.26 -4.87 11.95
C TYR A 22 15.91 -5.42 11.44
N ILE A 23 15.72 -6.73 11.41
CA ILE A 23 14.44 -7.35 11.05
C ILE A 23 13.34 -6.95 12.05
N GLY A 24 13.64 -7.00 13.35
CA GLY A 24 12.72 -6.58 14.40
C GLY A 24 12.35 -5.10 14.30
N TYR A 25 13.32 -4.25 13.99
CA TYR A 25 13.10 -2.83 13.72
C TYR A 25 12.15 -2.61 12.53
N ILE A 26 12.42 -3.23 11.37
CA ILE A 26 11.55 -3.12 10.20
C ILE A 26 10.14 -3.58 10.55
N HIS A 27 9.99 -4.73 11.19
CA HIS A 27 8.69 -5.27 11.56
C HIS A 27 7.90 -4.30 12.45
N PHE A 28 8.53 -3.79 13.51
CA PHE A 28 7.91 -2.82 14.41
C PHE A 28 7.46 -1.56 13.68
N ARG A 29 8.31 -1.01 12.81
CA ARG A 29 8.03 0.22 12.06
C ARG A 29 6.93 0.01 11.02
N THR A 30 6.94 -1.12 10.32
CA THR A 30 5.87 -1.48 9.39
C THR A 30 4.53 -1.64 10.10
N THR A 31 4.48 -2.30 11.26
CA THR A 31 3.24 -2.42 12.05
C THR A 31 2.75 -1.06 12.55
N GLN A 32 3.66 -0.20 13.02
CA GLN A 32 3.30 1.16 13.41
C GLN A 32 2.69 1.94 12.23
N ALA A 33 3.32 1.88 11.07
CA ALA A 33 2.85 2.55 9.86
C ALA A 33 1.49 2.01 9.40
N GLU A 34 1.29 0.69 9.47
CA GLU A 34 0.02 0.04 9.12
C GLU A 34 -1.13 0.58 9.97
N ASN A 35 -0.94 0.64 11.30
CA ASN A 35 -1.93 1.21 12.21
C ASN A 35 -2.25 2.66 11.86
N ARG A 36 -1.25 3.50 11.53
CA ARG A 36 -1.48 4.90 11.16
C ARG A 36 -2.25 5.05 9.85
N ILE A 37 -1.97 4.19 8.88
CA ILE A 37 -2.71 4.18 7.61
C ILE A 37 -4.15 3.70 7.84
N ASP A 38 -4.35 2.65 8.63
CA ASP A 38 -5.69 2.12 8.93
C ASP A 38 -6.53 3.14 9.71
N GLU A 39 -5.93 3.86 10.66
CA GLU A 39 -6.56 5.01 11.32
C GLU A 39 -6.94 6.13 10.33
N THR A 40 -6.21 6.29 9.23
CA THR A 40 -6.49 7.31 8.19
C THR A 40 -7.60 6.84 7.24
N ILE A 41 -7.61 5.56 6.87
CA ILE A 41 -8.69 4.92 6.10
C ILE A 41 -10.00 5.00 6.88
N ALA A 42 -10.01 4.65 8.17
CA ALA A 42 -11.18 4.74 9.02
C ALA A 42 -11.68 6.19 9.17
N ALA A 43 -10.76 7.15 9.35
CA ALA A 43 -11.11 8.57 9.43
C ALA A 43 -11.64 9.14 8.10
N SER A 44 -11.32 8.50 6.97
CA SER A 44 -11.89 8.76 5.65
C SER A 44 -13.30 8.18 5.46
N LYS A 45 -13.87 7.56 6.52
CA LYS A 45 -15.22 6.96 6.52
C LYS A 45 -15.40 5.85 5.46
N ILE A 46 -14.32 5.18 5.08
CA ILE A 46 -14.38 3.96 4.28
C ILE A 46 -14.69 2.81 5.24
N PRO A 47 -15.82 2.08 5.07
CA PRO A 47 -16.14 0.93 5.91
C PRO A 47 -15.06 -0.15 5.81
N GLU A 48 -14.67 -0.76 6.93
CA GLU A 48 -13.62 -1.78 6.96
C GLU A 48 -13.97 -2.99 6.08
N ASP A 49 -15.24 -3.39 6.07
CA ASP A 49 -15.73 -4.49 5.25
C ASP A 49 -15.74 -4.18 3.75
N GLU A 50 -15.65 -2.90 3.36
CA GLU A 50 -15.50 -2.49 1.96
C GLU A 50 -14.04 -2.52 1.48
N VAL A 51 -13.06 -2.48 2.39
CA VAL A 51 -11.64 -2.35 2.03
C VAL A 51 -11.11 -3.64 1.40
N ILE A 52 -10.46 -3.52 0.24
CA ILE A 52 -9.69 -4.58 -0.40
C ILE A 52 -8.24 -4.10 -0.55
N VAL A 53 -7.30 -4.80 0.07
CA VAL A 53 -5.87 -4.49 -0.04
C VAL A 53 -5.36 -4.90 -1.42
N VAL A 54 -4.93 -3.91 -2.21
CA VAL A 54 -4.31 -4.09 -3.54
C VAL A 54 -2.83 -4.36 -3.37
N GLU A 55 -2.18 -3.50 -2.58
CA GLU A 55 -0.76 -3.59 -2.24
C GLU A 55 -0.62 -3.51 -0.73
N LYS A 56 0.03 -4.54 -0.16
CA LYS A 56 0.32 -4.58 1.28
C LYS A 56 1.34 -3.50 1.63
N ILE A 57 1.33 -3.11 2.89
CA ILE A 57 2.33 -2.16 3.37
C ILE A 57 3.75 -2.68 3.17
N MET A 58 4.65 -1.81 2.74
CA MET A 58 6.06 -2.14 2.52
C MET A 58 6.96 -1.16 3.26
N TYR A 59 8.07 -1.63 3.83
CA TYR A 59 9.11 -0.76 4.34
C TYR A 59 9.97 -0.26 3.17
N ASN A 60 10.06 1.05 2.99
CA ASN A 60 11.01 1.67 2.09
C ASN A 60 11.89 2.66 2.87
N SER A 61 13.17 2.70 2.53
CA SER A 61 14.10 3.66 3.10
C SER A 61 15.16 4.04 2.09
N LYS A 62 15.58 5.29 2.08
CA LYS A 62 16.88 5.65 1.50
C LYS A 62 17.97 5.29 2.51
N VAL A 63 19.10 4.77 2.03
CA VAL A 63 20.24 4.38 2.88
C VAL A 63 20.65 5.58 3.76
N PHE A 64 20.55 5.41 5.08
CA PHE A 64 20.78 6.45 6.11
C PHE A 64 19.87 7.70 6.03
N ALA A 65 18.65 7.57 5.51
CA ALA A 65 17.74 8.70 5.32
C ALA A 65 16.26 8.30 5.50
N TYR A 66 15.38 9.22 5.08
CA TYR A 66 13.92 9.15 5.09
C TYR A 66 13.33 7.75 4.82
N GLU A 67 12.42 7.33 5.70
CA GLU A 67 11.63 6.10 5.60
C GLU A 67 10.18 6.41 5.21
N TRP A 68 9.61 5.59 4.34
CA TRP A 68 8.21 5.70 3.97
C TRP A 68 7.58 4.33 3.76
N PHE A 69 6.28 4.28 3.96
CA PHE A 69 5.52 3.04 4.00
C PHE A 69 4.26 3.18 3.14
N PRO A 70 4.33 2.78 1.85
CA PRO A 70 3.17 2.82 0.97
C PRO A 70 2.24 1.63 1.24
N LYS A 71 0.93 1.87 1.14
CA LYS A 71 -0.15 0.87 1.13
C LYS A 71 -1.20 1.33 0.13
N SER A 72 -1.70 0.41 -0.69
CA SER A 72 -2.73 0.71 -1.69
C SER A 72 -3.95 -0.16 -1.47
N ILE A 73 -5.12 0.45 -1.48
CA ILE A 73 -6.41 -0.26 -1.37
C ILE A 73 -7.31 0.08 -2.54
N THR A 74 -8.31 -0.75 -2.77
CA THR A 74 -9.55 -0.40 -3.50
C THR A 74 -10.72 -0.71 -2.59
N THR A 75 -11.95 -0.38 -2.98
CA THR A 75 -13.15 -0.82 -2.26
C THR A 75 -13.92 -1.85 -3.07
N LYS A 76 -14.74 -2.68 -2.42
CA LYS A 76 -15.65 -3.60 -3.13
C LYS A 76 -16.53 -2.84 -4.12
N LYS A 77 -17.06 -1.68 -3.71
CA LYS A 77 -17.86 -0.81 -4.57
C LYS A 77 -17.07 -0.26 -5.77
N ASP A 78 -15.87 0.27 -5.57
CA ASP A 78 -15.07 0.82 -6.67
C ASP A 78 -14.56 -0.28 -7.61
N TYR A 79 -14.20 -1.44 -7.08
CA TYR A 79 -13.82 -2.60 -7.88
C TYR A 79 -14.99 -3.13 -8.73
N ALA A 80 -16.20 -3.19 -8.16
CA ALA A 80 -17.40 -3.55 -8.92
C ALA A 80 -17.71 -2.53 -10.02
N ASN A 81 -17.62 -1.23 -9.70
CA ASN A 81 -17.81 -0.15 -10.66
C ASN A 81 -16.78 -0.19 -11.79
N TRP A 82 -15.50 -0.37 -11.45
CA TRP A 82 -14.42 -0.54 -12.43
C TRP A 82 -14.68 -1.70 -13.38
N LYS A 83 -15.03 -2.89 -12.87
CA LYS A 83 -15.36 -4.05 -13.72
C LYS A 83 -16.50 -3.74 -14.69
N LYS A 84 -17.54 -3.07 -14.20
CA LYS A 84 -18.69 -2.65 -15.01
C LYS A 84 -18.24 -1.69 -16.12
N LEU A 85 -17.50 -0.65 -15.78
CA LEU A 85 -16.99 0.34 -16.74
C LEU A 85 -16.12 -0.29 -17.82
N VAL A 86 -15.18 -1.17 -17.45
CA VAL A 86 -14.29 -1.83 -18.41
C VAL A 86 -15.08 -2.77 -19.34
N THR A 87 -16.09 -3.43 -18.82
CA THR A 87 -16.96 -4.32 -19.61
C THR A 87 -17.86 -3.52 -20.56
N GLU A 88 -18.45 -2.42 -20.11
CA GLU A 88 -19.34 -1.58 -20.93
C GLU A 88 -18.56 -0.85 -22.03
N LYS A 89 -17.39 -0.28 -21.69
CA LYS A 89 -16.54 0.45 -22.65
C LYS A 89 -15.67 -0.47 -23.52
N GLN A 90 -15.63 -1.78 -23.21
CA GLN A 90 -14.72 -2.75 -23.83
C GLN A 90 -13.24 -2.30 -23.80
N GLN A 91 -12.86 -1.54 -22.77
CA GLN A 91 -11.55 -0.91 -22.64
C GLN A 91 -11.26 -0.62 -21.17
N PHE A 92 -10.02 -0.87 -20.75
CA PHE A 92 -9.48 -0.47 -19.45
C PHE A 92 -9.37 1.06 -19.34
N LEU A 93 -9.31 1.59 -18.13
CA LEU A 93 -9.23 3.02 -17.87
C LEU A 93 -7.90 3.64 -18.34
N ASN A 94 -6.84 2.82 -18.43
CA ASN A 94 -5.57 3.17 -19.05
C ASN A 94 -5.59 3.18 -20.59
N GLY A 95 -6.73 2.89 -21.22
CA GLY A 95 -6.89 2.88 -22.67
C GLY A 95 -6.56 1.54 -23.36
N VAL A 96 -6.15 0.50 -22.63
CA VAL A 96 -5.94 -0.83 -23.22
C VAL A 96 -7.29 -1.47 -23.57
N LYS A 97 -7.45 -2.02 -24.79
CA LYS A 97 -8.68 -2.71 -25.17
C LYS A 97 -8.91 -3.98 -24.36
N LEU A 98 -10.16 -4.25 -23.98
CA LEU A 98 -10.55 -5.53 -23.39
C LEU A 98 -10.57 -6.59 -24.50
N THR A 99 -9.85 -7.68 -24.30
CA THR A 99 -9.73 -8.80 -25.22
C THR A 99 -9.83 -10.11 -24.45
N SER A 100 -10.05 -11.23 -25.15
CA SER A 100 -10.04 -12.56 -24.52
C SER A 100 -8.73 -12.87 -23.76
N LYS A 101 -7.59 -12.31 -24.21
CA LYS A 101 -6.27 -12.52 -23.60
C LYS A 101 -6.08 -11.81 -22.26
N ASN A 102 -6.77 -10.69 -22.02
CA ASN A 102 -6.61 -9.89 -20.81
C ASN A 102 -7.88 -9.78 -19.96
N LYS A 103 -8.97 -10.46 -20.35
CA LYS A 103 -10.25 -10.47 -19.63
C LYS A 103 -10.11 -10.97 -18.19
N SER A 104 -9.25 -11.97 -17.95
CA SER A 104 -8.99 -12.50 -16.60
C SER A 104 -8.41 -11.47 -15.63
N LYS A 105 -7.87 -10.34 -16.12
CA LYS A 105 -7.45 -9.23 -15.24
C LYS A 105 -8.61 -8.69 -14.42
N LEU A 106 -9.85 -8.76 -14.94
CA LEU A 106 -11.05 -8.32 -14.24
C LEU A 106 -11.33 -9.15 -12.98
N ASP A 107 -10.83 -10.38 -12.89
CA ASP A 107 -11.11 -11.30 -11.78
C ASP A 107 -10.20 -11.09 -10.57
N SER A 108 -9.24 -10.15 -10.64
CA SER A 108 -8.32 -9.83 -9.56
C SER A 108 -8.40 -8.35 -9.17
N PRO A 109 -8.75 -8.04 -7.91
CA PRO A 109 -8.73 -6.67 -7.39
C PRO A 109 -7.36 -5.97 -7.51
N LYS A 110 -6.27 -6.74 -7.60
CA LYS A 110 -4.93 -6.18 -7.81
C LYS A 110 -4.76 -5.45 -9.14
N ASN A 111 -5.63 -5.72 -10.11
CA ASN A 111 -5.64 -5.03 -11.41
C ASN A 111 -6.65 -3.89 -11.45
N CYS A 112 -7.36 -3.60 -10.35
CA CYS A 112 -8.32 -2.50 -10.30
C CYS A 112 -7.58 -1.18 -10.59
N GLU A 113 -8.12 -0.39 -11.52
CA GLU A 113 -7.53 0.90 -11.92
C GLU A 113 -8.09 2.08 -11.12
N LEU A 114 -8.93 1.81 -10.12
CA LEU A 114 -9.44 2.79 -9.16
C LEU A 114 -8.95 2.38 -7.77
N THR A 115 -7.87 3.01 -7.32
CA THR A 115 -7.25 2.71 -6.02
C THR A 115 -7.04 3.98 -5.19
N TYR A 116 -6.93 3.78 -3.88
CA TYR A 116 -6.56 4.79 -2.90
C TYR A 116 -5.17 4.43 -2.40
N SER A 117 -4.23 5.36 -2.56
CA SER A 117 -2.85 5.20 -2.14
C SER A 117 -2.63 5.95 -0.84
N PHE A 118 -1.98 5.30 0.12
CA PHE A 118 -1.63 5.87 1.41
C PHE A 118 -0.13 5.71 1.60
N VAL A 119 0.55 6.77 2.03
CA VAL A 119 1.98 6.73 2.33
C VAL A 119 2.20 7.32 3.72
N TYR A 120 2.62 6.48 4.67
CA TYR A 120 3.11 6.95 5.95
C TYR A 120 4.57 7.35 5.83
N GLU A 121 4.90 8.58 6.20
CA GLU A 121 6.26 9.09 6.27
C GLU A 121 6.74 9.09 7.72
N SER A 122 7.89 8.47 7.99
CA SER A 122 8.43 8.37 9.36
C SER A 122 8.75 9.73 9.97
N ASP A 123 9.32 10.62 9.17
CA ASP A 123 10.00 11.82 9.63
C ASP A 123 8.99 12.91 9.99
N SER A 124 8.00 13.11 9.11
CA SER A 124 6.88 14.02 9.33
C SER A 124 5.78 13.41 10.20
N LYS A 125 5.88 12.10 10.50
CA LYS A 125 4.85 11.30 11.17
C LYS A 125 3.46 11.56 10.59
N SER A 126 3.36 11.52 9.26
CA SER A 126 2.12 11.84 8.57
C SER A 126 1.75 10.78 7.56
N VAL A 127 0.45 10.61 7.32
CA VAL A 127 -0.08 9.82 6.21
C VAL A 127 -0.56 10.81 5.16
N SER A 128 0.07 10.75 3.99
CA SER A 128 -0.48 11.34 2.77
C SER A 128 -1.38 10.34 2.07
N SER A 129 -2.47 10.84 1.49
CA SER A 129 -3.42 10.00 0.74
C SER A 129 -3.69 10.61 -0.63
N SER A 130 -3.74 9.77 -1.66
CA SER A 130 -4.09 10.17 -3.02
C SER A 130 -5.00 9.15 -3.69
N TYR A 131 -5.74 9.61 -4.69
CA TYR A 131 -6.54 8.75 -5.56
C TYR A 131 -5.68 8.37 -6.77
N SER A 132 -5.70 7.10 -7.15
CA SER A 132 -5.04 6.64 -8.38
C SER A 132 -6.04 6.13 -9.40
N TYR A 133 -5.99 6.75 -10.58
CA TYR A 133 -6.74 6.39 -11.77
C TYR A 133 -5.77 5.82 -12.81
N ALA A 134 -5.99 4.57 -13.22
CA ALA A 134 -5.18 3.92 -14.25
C ALA A 134 -3.66 3.93 -13.97
N GLY A 135 -3.27 3.82 -12.68
CA GLY A 135 -1.88 3.84 -12.24
C GLY A 135 -1.24 5.23 -12.14
N ASN A 136 -2.00 6.30 -12.38
CA ASN A 136 -1.56 7.69 -12.23
C ASN A 136 -2.37 8.39 -11.13
N GLU A 137 -1.94 9.56 -10.66
CA GLU A 137 -2.76 10.37 -9.76
C GLU A 137 -4.04 10.85 -10.46
N ALA A 138 -5.19 10.68 -9.82
CA ALA A 138 -6.48 11.03 -10.39
C ALA A 138 -6.71 12.55 -10.35
N THR A 139 -7.27 13.09 -11.42
CA THR A 139 -7.70 14.50 -11.44
C THR A 139 -8.96 14.70 -10.59
N PRO A 140 -9.27 15.94 -10.15
CA PRO A 140 -10.48 16.21 -9.38
C PRO A 140 -11.78 15.78 -10.09
N SER A 141 -11.83 15.87 -11.43
CA SER A 141 -12.99 15.41 -12.20
C SER A 141 -13.11 13.89 -12.16
N GLN A 142 -12.01 13.17 -12.31
CA GLN A 142 -11.99 11.70 -12.21
C GLN A 142 -12.38 11.24 -10.80
N VAL A 143 -11.89 11.91 -9.75
CA VAL A 143 -12.28 11.63 -8.36
C VAL A 143 -13.80 11.72 -8.20
N LYS A 144 -14.39 12.83 -8.67
CA LYS A 144 -15.84 13.06 -8.58
C LYS A 144 -16.67 12.06 -9.38
N GLU A 145 -16.16 11.63 -10.54
CA GLU A 145 -16.90 10.76 -11.46
C GLU A 145 -16.81 9.27 -11.08
N TYR A 146 -15.65 8.82 -10.61
CA TYR A 146 -15.35 7.38 -10.54
C TYR A 146 -15.23 6.81 -9.13
N PHE A 147 -14.89 7.63 -8.13
CA PHE A 147 -14.60 7.15 -6.78
C PHE A 147 -15.81 7.26 -5.86
N SER A 148 -16.06 6.19 -5.11
CA SER A 148 -17.20 6.09 -4.21
C SER A 148 -16.99 6.78 -2.87
N TYR A 149 -15.74 7.03 -2.48
CA TYR A 149 -15.38 7.54 -1.16
C TYR A 149 -14.45 8.74 -1.26
N THR A 150 -14.50 9.60 -0.25
CA THR A 150 -13.58 10.72 -0.08
C THR A 150 -12.51 10.37 0.95
N ILE A 151 -11.24 10.64 0.64
CA ILE A 151 -10.12 10.43 1.56
C ILE A 151 -9.60 11.73 2.17
N LEU A 152 -9.02 11.62 3.37
CA LEU A 152 -8.26 12.70 3.99
C LEU A 152 -6.91 12.85 3.29
N ALA A 153 -6.67 14.01 2.68
CA ALA A 153 -5.45 14.25 1.90
C ALA A 153 -4.16 14.15 2.72
N ASN A 154 -4.16 14.63 3.97
CA ASN A 154 -3.03 14.52 4.88
C ASN A 154 -3.53 14.39 6.34
N LYS A 155 -2.96 13.45 7.09
CA LYS A 155 -3.20 13.28 8.52
C LYS A 155 -1.86 13.16 9.25
N SER A 156 -1.57 14.10 10.15
CA SER A 156 -0.36 14.10 10.99
C SER A 156 -0.65 13.48 12.36
N PHE A 157 0.35 12.77 12.90
CA PHE A 157 0.32 12.12 14.20
C PHE A 157 1.32 12.80 15.14
N LYS A 158 0.86 13.16 16.34
CA LYS A 158 1.70 13.75 17.40
C LYS A 158 2.61 12.71 18.04
#